data_AF-A0A7V8VVG9-F1
#
_entry.id   AF-A0A7V8VVG9-F1
#
_cell.length_a   1.000
_cell.length_b   1.000
_cell.length_c   1.000
_cell.angle_alpha   90.00
_cell.angle_beta   90.00
_cell.angle_gamma   90.00
#
_symmetry.space_group_name_H-M   'P 1'
#
loop_
_entity.id
_entity.type
_entity.pdbx_description
1 polymer ?
#
loop_
_entity_poly.entity_id
_entity_poly.type
_entity_poly.pdbx_seq_one_letter_code
_entity_poly.pdbx_strand_id
1 'polypeptide(L)'
;MTSTFGRIFRLTTWGESHGPALGVVVEGCPAGLPLDDDDIQTELNRRRVGQSKVTSPRDEKDRVTILSGVFEGITTGAPISLITYNADADSSKYDNLRDVFRPGHADFTYWMKYGHRDHRGGGRSSARETWGRVAAGAIARKILAAAGIDVFGFTREIGGISMETFSRDEIERNIVRCPDP
;
A
#
# COMPACT_ATOMS: atom_id res chain seq x y z
N MET A 1 -15.05 9.06 -6.50
CA MET A 1 -14.18 8.82 -5.33
C MET A 1 -12.86 9.50 -5.69
N THR A 2 -12.36 10.43 -4.87
CA THR A 2 -11.05 11.04 -5.21
C THR A 2 -9.95 10.03 -4.92
N SER A 3 -9.02 9.86 -5.85
CA SER A 3 -7.81 9.04 -5.66
C SER A 3 -6.61 9.88 -5.21
N THR A 4 -6.83 11.18 -4.98
CA THR A 4 -5.78 12.14 -4.64
C THR A 4 -5.87 12.52 -3.17
N PHE A 5 -4.74 12.47 -2.47
CA PHE A 5 -4.58 12.85 -1.07
C PHE A 5 -3.42 13.84 -0.91
N GLY A 6 -3.57 14.82 -0.02
CA GLY A 6 -2.55 15.83 0.26
C GLY A 6 -2.74 17.15 -0.50
N ARG A 7 -1.91 18.16 -0.16
CA ARG A 7 -2.00 19.53 -0.71
C ARG A 7 -0.74 19.93 -1.48
N ILE A 8 0.38 20.01 -0.76
CA ILE A 8 1.73 20.30 -1.31
C ILE A 8 2.38 18.98 -1.68
N PHE A 9 2.73 18.17 -0.66
CA PHE A 9 3.02 16.76 -0.88
C PHE A 9 1.69 16.06 -1.17
N ARG A 10 1.53 15.60 -2.40
CA ARG A 10 0.28 15.07 -2.92
C ARG A 10 0.55 13.74 -3.59
N LEU A 11 -0.30 12.76 -3.33
CA LEU A 11 -0.26 11.47 -4.00
C LEU A 11 -1.58 11.19 -4.71
N THR A 12 -1.48 10.61 -5.90
CA THR A 12 -2.62 10.13 -6.70
C THR A 12 -2.39 8.67 -7.03
N THR A 13 -3.20 7.78 -6.45
CA THR A 13 -3.12 6.34 -6.71
C THR A 13 -4.02 5.93 -7.87
N TRP A 14 -3.64 4.91 -8.63
CA TRP A 14 -4.41 4.38 -9.75
C TRP A 14 -4.26 2.86 -9.85
N GLY A 15 -5.15 2.23 -10.62
CA GLY A 15 -5.19 0.79 -10.84
C GLY A 15 -6.12 0.03 -9.88
N GLU A 16 -6.46 -1.17 -10.32
CA GLU A 16 -7.39 -2.11 -9.70
C GLU A 16 -6.67 -3.41 -9.32
N SER A 17 -7.20 -4.14 -8.35
CA SER A 17 -6.57 -5.36 -7.83
C SER A 17 -6.33 -6.46 -8.86
N HIS A 18 -7.17 -6.57 -9.89
CA HIS A 18 -7.04 -7.55 -10.97
C HIS A 18 -6.80 -6.86 -12.34
N GLY A 19 -6.39 -5.59 -12.31
CA GLY A 19 -5.88 -4.91 -13.50
C GLY A 19 -4.46 -5.39 -13.84
N PRO A 20 -3.87 -4.89 -14.94
CA PRO A 20 -2.50 -5.25 -15.32
C PRO A 20 -1.44 -4.72 -14.35
N ALA A 21 -1.71 -3.59 -13.71
CA ALA A 21 -0.79 -2.89 -12.84
C ALA A 21 -1.54 -1.98 -11.86
N LEU A 22 -0.80 -1.51 -10.87
CA LEU A 22 -1.18 -0.43 -9.97
C LEU A 22 -0.01 0.54 -9.84
N GLY A 23 -0.34 1.78 -9.55
CA GLY A 23 0.67 2.82 -9.43
C GLY A 23 0.25 3.98 -8.57
N VAL A 24 1.21 4.87 -8.36
CA VAL A 24 1.02 6.14 -7.67
C VAL A 24 1.89 7.20 -8.30
N VAL A 25 1.36 8.41 -8.42
CA VAL A 25 2.14 9.60 -8.74
C VAL A 25 2.25 10.44 -7.49
N VAL A 26 3.45 10.86 -7.14
CA VAL A 26 3.76 11.73 -6.00
C VAL A 26 4.27 13.07 -6.51
N GLU A 27 3.59 14.14 -6.12
CA GLU A 27 3.96 15.52 -6.41
C GLU A 27 4.39 16.23 -5.13
N GLY A 28 5.22 17.27 -5.28
CA GLY A 28 5.68 18.10 -4.14
C GLY A 28 6.77 17.45 -3.29
N CYS A 29 7.42 16.39 -3.79
CA CYS A 29 8.69 15.95 -3.24
C CYS A 29 9.77 16.99 -3.56
N PRO A 30 10.58 17.45 -2.58
CA PRO A 30 11.69 18.36 -2.87
C PRO A 30 12.72 17.67 -3.78
N ALA A 31 13.44 18.49 -4.56
CA ALA A 31 14.63 18.04 -5.29
C ALA A 31 15.80 17.80 -4.31
N GLY A 32 16.73 16.91 -4.67
CA GLY A 32 17.94 16.65 -3.89
C GLY A 32 17.82 15.54 -2.85
N LEU A 33 16.68 14.84 -2.77
CA LEU A 33 16.51 13.69 -1.88
C LEU A 33 17.09 12.43 -2.53
N PRO A 34 18.03 11.70 -1.91
CA PRO A 34 18.45 10.40 -2.40
C PRO A 34 17.27 9.42 -2.39
N LEU A 35 16.99 8.78 -3.52
CA LEU A 35 15.86 7.86 -3.65
C LEU A 35 16.14 6.80 -4.74
N ASP A 36 15.95 5.53 -4.39
CA ASP A 36 15.95 4.41 -5.33
C ASP A 36 14.75 3.47 -5.11
N ASP A 37 14.68 2.40 -5.92
CA ASP A 37 13.60 1.40 -5.82
C ASP A 37 13.67 0.62 -4.49
N ASP A 38 14.86 0.38 -3.92
CA ASP A 38 15.06 -0.43 -2.72
C ASP A 38 14.57 0.27 -1.45
N ASP A 39 14.71 1.59 -1.39
CA ASP A 39 14.11 2.45 -0.36
C ASP A 39 12.59 2.21 -0.24
N ILE A 40 11.92 2.10 -1.39
CA ILE A 40 10.47 1.93 -1.48
C ILE A 40 10.10 0.46 -1.28
N GLN A 41 10.87 -0.45 -1.87
CA GLN A 41 10.65 -1.89 -1.80
C GLN A 41 10.73 -2.39 -0.36
N THR A 42 11.59 -1.82 0.49
CA THR A 42 11.68 -2.18 1.90
C THR A 42 10.35 -1.98 2.63
N GLU A 43 9.70 -0.83 2.44
CA GLU A 43 8.39 -0.54 3.06
C GLU A 43 7.26 -1.38 2.43
N LEU A 44 7.32 -1.61 1.11
CA LEU A 44 6.36 -2.49 0.42
C LEU A 44 6.48 -3.94 0.87
N ASN A 45 7.69 -4.41 1.15
CA ASN A 45 7.92 -5.72 1.74
C ASN A 45 7.25 -5.78 3.11
N ARG A 46 7.39 -4.77 3.97
CA ARG A 46 6.71 -4.73 5.29
C ARG A 46 5.18 -4.76 5.19
N ARG A 47 4.60 -4.17 4.13
CA ARG A 47 3.15 -4.21 3.82
C ARG A 47 2.68 -5.60 3.38
N ARG A 48 3.55 -6.36 2.70
CA ARG A 48 3.18 -7.58 1.99
C ARG A 48 2.53 -8.61 2.92
N VAL A 49 1.43 -9.21 2.47
CA VAL A 49 0.80 -10.36 3.13
C VAL A 49 1.63 -11.64 2.90
N GLY A 50 1.34 -12.73 3.62
CA GLY A 50 2.06 -14.00 3.44
C GLY A 50 3.41 -14.06 4.15
N GLN A 51 3.73 -13.08 5.00
CA GLN A 51 4.95 -13.06 5.81
C GLN A 51 4.87 -13.94 7.05
N SER A 52 3.67 -14.31 7.48
CA SER A 52 3.46 -15.11 8.68
C SER A 52 2.23 -16.00 8.57
N LYS A 53 2.18 -17.02 9.43
CA LYS A 53 1.07 -17.98 9.53
C LYS A 53 -0.31 -17.37 9.86
N VAL A 54 -0.34 -16.09 10.27
CA VAL A 54 -1.57 -15.37 10.65
C VAL A 54 -2.07 -14.42 9.56
N THR A 55 -1.42 -14.39 8.40
CA THR A 55 -1.80 -13.54 7.26
C THR A 55 -2.28 -14.39 6.08
N SER A 56 -2.84 -13.74 5.05
CA SER A 56 -3.24 -14.44 3.82
C SER A 56 -2.07 -15.23 3.22
N PRO A 57 -2.28 -16.45 2.68
CA PRO A 57 -1.23 -17.24 2.04
C PRO A 57 -0.75 -16.68 0.70
N ARG A 58 -1.31 -15.56 0.23
CA ARG A 58 -0.90 -14.91 -1.01
C ARG A 58 0.51 -14.34 -0.84
N ASP A 59 1.37 -14.63 -1.80
CA ASP A 59 2.71 -14.06 -1.88
C ASP A 59 2.75 -13.00 -2.99
N GLU A 60 2.40 -11.77 -2.64
CA GLU A 60 2.42 -10.63 -3.58
C GLU A 60 3.89 -10.20 -3.81
N LYS A 61 4.57 -10.79 -4.80
CA LYS A 61 5.96 -10.49 -5.15
C LYS A 61 6.11 -9.16 -5.92
N ASP A 62 5.41 -8.14 -5.44
CA ASP A 62 5.40 -6.81 -6.04
C ASP A 62 6.81 -6.28 -6.16
N ARG A 63 7.13 -5.75 -7.34
CA ARG A 63 8.37 -5.04 -7.60
C ARG A 63 8.02 -3.64 -8.02
N VAL A 64 8.44 -2.68 -7.19
CA VAL A 64 8.31 -1.27 -7.51
C VAL A 64 9.29 -0.91 -8.61
N THR A 65 8.87 0.01 -9.47
CA THR A 65 9.74 0.67 -10.45
C THR A 65 9.42 2.15 -10.43
N ILE A 66 10.44 2.97 -10.20
CA ILE A 66 10.38 4.41 -10.41
C ILE A 66 10.45 4.71 -11.91
N LEU A 67 9.41 5.36 -12.44
CA LEU A 67 9.31 5.73 -13.85
C LEU A 67 9.72 7.19 -14.14
N SER A 68 9.67 8.06 -13.14
CA SER A 68 9.94 9.49 -13.31
C SER A 68 10.35 10.16 -12.00
N GLY A 69 10.79 11.41 -12.08
CA GLY A 69 11.03 12.26 -10.91
C GLY A 69 12.36 11.99 -10.19
N VAL A 70 13.12 10.98 -10.61
CA VAL A 70 14.46 10.64 -10.11
C VAL A 70 15.45 10.59 -11.27
N PHE A 71 16.63 11.15 -11.08
CA PHE A 71 17.75 11.08 -12.01
C PHE A 71 19.04 10.87 -11.20
N GLU A 72 19.87 9.90 -11.61
CA GLU A 72 21.12 9.54 -10.90
C GLU A 72 20.92 9.27 -9.38
N GLY A 73 19.80 8.64 -9.02
CA GLY A 73 19.46 8.30 -7.63
C GLY A 73 19.03 9.49 -6.77
N ILE A 74 18.73 10.63 -7.38
CA ILE A 74 18.33 11.86 -6.68
C ILE A 74 17.00 12.38 -7.24
N THR A 75 16.10 12.81 -6.36
CA THR A 75 14.84 13.44 -6.77
C THR A 75 15.08 14.77 -7.48
N THR A 76 14.32 14.99 -8.55
CA THR A 76 14.43 16.18 -9.42
C THR A 76 13.48 17.31 -9.02
N GLY A 77 12.53 17.04 -8.12
CA GLY A 77 11.41 17.94 -7.81
C GLY A 77 10.22 17.81 -8.77
N ALA A 78 10.38 17.10 -9.89
CA ALA A 78 9.28 16.73 -10.77
C ALA A 78 8.43 15.60 -10.15
N PRO A 79 7.21 15.35 -10.65
CA PRO A 79 6.38 14.24 -10.19
C PRO A 79 7.08 12.89 -10.29
N ILE A 80 7.03 12.13 -9.20
CA ILE A 80 7.60 10.78 -9.09
C ILE A 80 6.47 9.78 -9.38
N SER A 81 6.59 9.06 -10.49
CA SER A 81 5.64 8.01 -10.86
C SER A 81 6.21 6.65 -10.49
N LEU A 82 5.41 5.84 -9.79
CA LEU A 82 5.76 4.50 -9.33
C LEU A 82 4.74 3.50 -9.87
N ILE A 83 5.22 2.31 -10.25
CA ILE A 83 4.37 1.22 -10.74
C ILE A 83 4.79 -0.12 -10.14
N THR A 84 3.84 -1.05 -10.01
CA THR A 84 4.08 -2.49 -9.94
C THR A 84 3.11 -3.21 -10.87
N TYR A 85 3.56 -4.31 -11.46
CA TYR A 85 2.73 -5.19 -12.28
C TYR A 85 2.07 -6.28 -11.44
N ASN A 86 0.84 -6.65 -11.77
CA ASN A 86 0.14 -7.76 -11.13
C ASN A 86 0.53 -9.08 -11.84
N ALA A 87 1.55 -9.77 -11.33
CA ALA A 87 2.07 -10.99 -11.96
C ALA A 87 1.14 -12.21 -11.82
N ASP A 88 0.38 -12.31 -10.72
CA ASP A 88 -0.32 -13.55 -10.32
C ASP A 88 -1.83 -13.36 -10.04
N ALA A 89 -2.48 -12.41 -10.73
CA ALA A 89 -3.90 -12.14 -10.54
C ALA A 89 -4.79 -13.25 -11.15
N ASP A 90 -5.08 -14.29 -10.36
CA ASP A 90 -6.05 -15.33 -10.72
C ASP A 90 -7.49 -14.90 -10.36
N SER A 91 -8.20 -14.39 -11.37
CA SER A 91 -9.59 -13.94 -11.23
C SER A 91 -10.59 -15.08 -11.03
N SER A 92 -10.24 -16.32 -11.41
CA SER A 92 -11.18 -17.46 -11.41
C SER A 92 -11.71 -17.79 -10.01
N LYS A 93 -10.90 -17.52 -8.98
CA LYS A 93 -11.26 -17.68 -7.56
C LYS A 93 -12.42 -16.79 -7.10
N TYR A 94 -12.85 -15.84 -7.93
CA TYR A 94 -13.92 -14.89 -7.63
C TYR A 94 -15.15 -15.05 -8.53
N ASP A 95 -15.18 -16.01 -9.46
CA ASP A 95 -16.29 -16.15 -10.41
C ASP A 95 -17.62 -16.46 -9.71
N ASN A 96 -17.59 -17.22 -8.62
CA ASN A 96 -18.76 -17.50 -7.79
C ASN A 96 -19.33 -16.26 -7.07
N LEU A 97 -18.59 -15.14 -7.04
CA LEU A 97 -19.00 -13.89 -6.41
C LEU A 97 -19.57 -12.88 -7.42
N ARG A 98 -19.68 -13.25 -8.70
CA ARG A 98 -20.17 -12.38 -9.77
C ARG A 98 -21.53 -11.75 -9.46
N ASP A 99 -22.43 -12.54 -8.89
CA ASP A 99 -23.82 -12.15 -8.61
C ASP A 99 -24.10 -11.97 -7.11
N VAL A 100 -23.07 -12.02 -6.26
CA VAL A 100 -23.21 -11.93 -4.80
C VAL A 100 -22.64 -10.61 -4.28
N PHE A 101 -23.42 -9.86 -3.50
CA PHE A 101 -22.90 -8.71 -2.72
C PHE A 101 -22.36 -9.22 -1.38
N ARG A 102 -21.05 -9.14 -1.14
CA ARG A 102 -20.46 -9.66 0.10
C ARG A 102 -20.75 -8.72 1.27
N PRO A 103 -21.28 -9.23 2.41
CA PRO A 103 -21.46 -8.42 3.61
C PRO A 103 -20.15 -7.75 4.05
N GLY A 104 -20.21 -6.46 4.39
CA GLY A 104 -19.05 -5.67 4.81
C GLY A 104 -18.13 -5.19 3.68
N HIS A 105 -18.36 -5.61 2.42
CA HIS A 105 -17.61 -5.13 1.27
C HIS A 105 -18.32 -3.97 0.56
N ALA A 106 -17.56 -3.23 -0.25
CA ALA A 106 -18.07 -2.11 -1.03
C ALA A 106 -18.90 -2.52 -2.28
N ASP A 107 -19.19 -3.82 -2.45
CA ASP A 107 -19.78 -4.35 -3.67
C ASP A 107 -21.13 -3.68 -4.01
N PHE A 108 -22.05 -3.60 -3.03
CA PHE A 108 -23.38 -3.03 -3.23
C PHE A 108 -23.34 -1.52 -3.41
N THR A 109 -22.51 -0.81 -2.64
CA THR A 109 -22.42 0.66 -2.73
C THR A 109 -21.78 1.10 -4.04
N TYR A 110 -20.81 0.35 -4.59
CA TYR A 110 -20.29 0.59 -5.94
C TYR A 110 -21.35 0.37 -7.00
N TRP A 111 -22.09 -0.74 -6.93
CA TRP A 111 -23.17 -1.03 -7.86
C TRP A 111 -24.24 0.06 -7.87
N MET A 112 -24.73 0.44 -6.69
CA MET A 112 -25.76 1.49 -6.56
C MET A 112 -25.29 2.85 -7.06
N LYS A 113 -24.00 3.16 -6.90
CA LYS A 113 -23.45 4.47 -7.29
C LYS A 113 -23.12 4.57 -8.77
N TYR A 114 -22.54 3.52 -9.35
CA TYR A 114 -21.97 3.54 -10.70
C TYR A 114 -22.69 2.62 -11.70
N GLY A 115 -23.68 1.84 -11.25
CA GLY A 115 -24.41 0.86 -12.07
C GLY A 115 -23.62 -0.40 -12.42
N HIS A 116 -22.38 -0.53 -11.94
CA HIS A 116 -21.52 -1.68 -12.17
C HIS A 116 -20.50 -1.84 -11.04
N ARG A 117 -19.88 -3.01 -10.96
CA ARG A 117 -18.81 -3.34 -10.00
C ARG A 117 -17.81 -4.32 -10.62
N ASP A 118 -16.55 -4.23 -10.20
CA ASP A 118 -15.59 -5.29 -10.46
C ASP A 118 -15.67 -6.36 -9.36
N HIS A 119 -16.28 -7.50 -9.70
CA HIS A 119 -16.46 -8.62 -8.78
C HIS A 119 -15.14 -9.38 -8.52
N ARG A 120 -14.09 -9.16 -9.33
CA ARG A 120 -12.78 -9.80 -9.20
C ARG A 120 -12.01 -9.15 -8.04
N GLY A 121 -12.25 -9.61 -6.82
CA GLY A 121 -11.55 -9.14 -5.63
C GLY A 121 -11.74 -7.65 -5.27
N GLY A 122 -12.89 -7.06 -5.64
CA GLY A 122 -13.31 -5.72 -5.21
C GLY A 122 -12.76 -4.55 -6.03
N GLY A 123 -11.99 -4.81 -7.10
CA GLY A 123 -11.43 -3.80 -7.99
C GLY A 123 -10.72 -2.68 -7.23
N ARG A 124 -11.18 -1.43 -7.41
CA ARG A 124 -10.59 -0.22 -6.82
C ARG A 124 -10.75 -0.13 -5.30
N SER A 125 -11.75 -0.80 -4.72
CA SER A 125 -11.99 -0.81 -3.27
C SER A 125 -11.10 -1.80 -2.51
N SER A 126 -10.32 -2.60 -3.24
CA SER A 126 -9.42 -3.60 -2.67
C SER A 126 -8.32 -2.97 -1.82
N ALA A 127 -7.88 -3.70 -0.79
CA ALA A 127 -6.70 -3.37 0.00
C ALA A 127 -5.43 -3.25 -0.85
N ARG A 128 -5.43 -3.76 -2.09
CA ARG A 128 -4.34 -3.58 -3.05
C ARG A 128 -4.00 -2.11 -3.30
N GLU A 129 -4.97 -1.20 -3.20
CA GLU A 129 -4.72 0.25 -3.33
C GLU A 129 -3.71 0.77 -2.30
N THR A 130 -3.60 0.12 -1.13
CA THR A 130 -2.64 0.49 -0.09
C THR A 130 -1.19 0.38 -0.55
N TRP A 131 -0.90 -0.39 -1.61
CA TRP A 131 0.42 -0.42 -2.24
C TRP A 131 0.88 1.00 -2.62
N GLY A 132 0.03 1.77 -3.29
CA GLY A 132 0.36 3.13 -3.72
C GLY A 132 0.55 4.08 -2.55
N ARG A 133 -0.21 3.87 -1.46
CA ARG A 133 -0.07 4.65 -0.22
C ARG A 133 1.23 4.36 0.50
N VAL A 134 1.63 3.10 0.61
CA VAL A 134 2.89 2.70 1.24
C VAL A 134 4.08 3.16 0.39
N ALA A 135 3.98 3.05 -0.93
CA ALA A 135 5.03 3.53 -1.84
C ALA A 135 5.25 5.06 -1.71
N ALA A 136 4.17 5.85 -1.73
CA ALA A 136 4.26 7.29 -1.45
C ALA A 136 4.70 7.60 -0.01
N GLY A 137 4.29 6.77 0.94
CA GLY A 137 4.68 6.85 2.35
C GLY A 137 6.17 6.64 2.58
N ALA A 138 6.82 5.78 1.79
CA ALA A 138 8.28 5.58 1.83
C ALA A 138 9.02 6.88 1.44
N ILE A 139 8.57 7.57 0.40
CA ILE A 139 9.12 8.87 0.01
C ILE A 139 8.90 9.91 1.13
N ALA A 140 7.69 9.99 1.67
CA ALA A 140 7.37 10.89 2.79
C ALA A 140 8.23 10.59 4.02
N ARG A 141 8.46 9.32 4.34
CA ARG A 141 9.34 8.88 5.44
C ARG A 141 10.77 9.39 5.24
N LYS A 142 11.33 9.33 4.02
CA LYS A 142 12.68 9.86 3.75
C LYS A 142 12.75 11.39 3.94
N ILE A 143 11.72 12.12 3.50
CA ILE A 143 11.64 13.57 3.74
C ILE A 143 11.60 13.87 5.25
N LEU A 144 10.78 13.15 6.01
CA LEU A 144 10.68 13.32 7.46
C LEU A 144 11.98 12.95 8.18
N ALA A 145 12.64 11.87 7.76
CA ALA A 145 13.92 11.45 8.34
C ALA A 145 15.02 12.50 8.13
N ALA A 146 15.04 13.19 6.98
CA ALA A 146 15.94 14.32 6.74
C ALA A 146 15.68 15.51 7.68
N ALA A 147 14.48 15.60 8.27
CA ALA A 147 14.12 16.58 9.30
C ALA A 147 14.25 16.03 10.74
N GLY A 148 14.84 14.84 10.93
CA GLY A 148 14.97 14.20 12.24
C GLY A 148 13.67 13.64 12.82
N ILE A 149 12.66 13.43 11.99
CA ILE A 149 11.34 12.91 12.39
C ILE A 149 11.26 11.43 12.02
N ASP A 150 10.87 10.62 13.00
CA ASP A 150 10.67 9.18 12.86
C ASP A 150 9.19 8.82 13.11
N VAL A 151 8.68 7.87 12.31
CA VAL A 151 7.27 7.46 12.32
C VAL A 151 7.18 5.94 12.31
N PHE A 152 6.48 5.37 13.28
CA PHE A 152 6.25 3.93 13.37
C PHE A 152 4.80 3.63 13.74
N GLY A 153 4.38 2.40 13.48
CA GLY A 153 3.06 1.90 13.82
C GLY A 153 3.19 0.47 14.36
N PHE A 154 2.25 0.08 15.19
CA PHE A 154 2.22 -1.23 15.83
C PHE A 154 0.78 -1.64 16.13
N THR A 155 0.58 -2.92 16.38
CA THR A 155 -0.73 -3.46 16.75
C THR A 155 -0.92 -3.35 18.26
N ARG A 156 -1.95 -2.61 18.69
CA ARG A 156 -2.30 -2.45 20.11
C ARG A 156 -3.23 -3.54 20.62
N GLU A 157 -4.14 -4.01 19.78
CA GLU A 157 -5.20 -4.95 20.18
C GLU A 157 -5.60 -5.83 18.99
N ILE A 158 -5.81 -7.12 19.24
CA ILE A 158 -6.42 -8.06 18.29
C ILE A 158 -7.50 -8.86 19.01
N GLY A 159 -8.73 -8.85 18.48
CA GLY A 159 -9.80 -9.73 18.96
C GLY A 159 -10.16 -9.55 20.43
N GLY A 160 -10.05 -8.33 20.97
CA GLY A 160 -10.30 -8.03 22.39
C GLY A 160 -9.09 -8.21 23.32
N ILE A 161 -7.96 -8.70 22.81
CA ILE A 161 -6.72 -8.86 23.59
C ILE A 161 -5.85 -7.62 23.35
N SER A 162 -5.72 -6.79 24.38
CA SER A 162 -4.92 -5.56 24.36
C SER A 162 -3.50 -5.80 24.90
N MET A 163 -2.52 -5.07 24.37
CA MET A 163 -1.19 -4.97 24.97
C MET A 163 -1.24 -4.35 26.37
N GLU A 164 -0.34 -4.80 27.23
CA GLU A 164 -0.10 -4.30 28.58
C GLU A 164 1.25 -3.56 28.67
N THR A 165 2.26 -4.04 27.94
CA THR A 165 3.61 -3.44 27.93
C THR A 165 4.00 -2.88 26.57
N PHE A 166 5.04 -2.05 26.56
CA PHE A 166 5.55 -1.44 25.33
C PHE A 166 7.06 -1.60 25.24
N SER A 167 7.50 -2.42 24.29
CA SER A 167 8.86 -2.54 23.82
C SER A 167 8.90 -2.28 22.31
N ARG A 168 9.56 -1.19 21.91
CA ARG A 168 9.64 -0.79 20.50
C ARG A 168 10.35 -1.85 19.64
N ASP A 169 11.35 -2.53 20.20
CA ASP A 169 12.16 -3.52 19.48
C ASP A 169 11.37 -4.79 19.13
N GLU A 170 10.21 -5.00 19.77
CA GLU A 170 9.34 -6.14 19.53
C GLU A 170 8.45 -5.97 18.30
N ILE A 171 8.24 -4.74 17.80
CA ILE A 171 7.31 -4.46 16.70
C ILE A 171 7.63 -5.27 15.44
N GLU A 172 8.90 -5.44 15.09
CA GLU A 172 9.28 -6.20 13.88
C GLU A 172 9.60 -7.68 14.19
N ARG A 173 9.70 -8.05 15.47
CA ARG A 173 9.97 -9.44 15.91
C ARG A 173 8.69 -10.23 16.14
N ASN A 174 7.64 -9.55 16.56
CA ASN A 174 6.34 -10.14 16.82
C ASN A 174 5.56 -10.34 15.51
N ILE A 175 5.01 -11.55 15.29
CA ILE A 175 4.30 -11.95 14.07
C ILE A 175 3.05 -11.11 13.75
N VAL A 176 2.49 -10.43 14.76
CA VAL A 176 1.36 -9.50 14.63
C VAL A 176 1.77 -8.03 14.78
N ARG A 177 3.08 -7.76 14.85
CA ARG A 177 3.66 -6.43 15.06
C ARG A 177 3.16 -5.72 16.33
N CYS A 178 2.88 -6.49 17.38
CA CYS A 178 2.56 -5.98 18.71
C CYS A 178 3.88 -5.64 19.44
N PRO A 179 3.97 -4.51 20.17
CA PRO A 179 5.16 -4.16 20.96
C PRO A 179 5.17 -4.85 22.35
N ASP A 180 4.27 -5.82 22.56
CA ASP A 180 4.16 -6.63 23.76
C ASP A 180 4.53 -8.09 23.39
N PRO A 181 5.57 -8.69 24.00
CA PRO A 181 6.06 -10.04 23.69
C PRO A 181 5.01 -11.16 23.69
#